data_AF-A0A7S2NWW2-F1
#
_entry.id   AF-A0A7S2NWW2-F1
#
_cell.length_a   1.000
_cell.length_b   1.000
_cell.length_c   1.000
_cell.angle_alpha   90.00
_cell.angle_beta   90.00
_cell.angle_gamma   90.00
#
_symmetry.space_group_name_H-M   'P 1'
#
loop_
_entity.id
_entity.type
_entity.pdbx_description
1 polymer ?
#
loop_
_entity_poly.entity_id
_entity_poly.type
_entity_poly.pdbx_seq_one_letter_code
_entity_poly.pdbx_strand_id
1 'polypeptide(L)'
;VNVADLRGVLWYVHHEVVPGTPRKYHIDRIRRFLVRMKTTREFWNVHHRNFGPFSAFDGGRCSTPGCGDVYHQYGFVVGCQAVSLKEGAYIADHNTTTACAPGSDHCRAPLWFSLPGPCPDHGLRPADMQDQADRLSMNVSLGKSAGCLRRNPGGRCRGPGPPTGAPDCTYAVEEAGEISLDELAGIEDYNLFWNESRYICRRDVAAGIRQGPCVDNDEYNWHLDRGIGNSFW
;
A
#
# COMPACT_ATOMS: atom_id res chain seq x y z
N VAL A 1 6.65 -0.48 6.86
CA VAL A 1 5.99 -0.92 5.61
C VAL A 1 4.59 -0.36 5.61
N ASN A 2 4.17 0.26 4.50
CA ASN A 2 2.80 0.70 4.32
C ASN A 2 2.01 -0.46 3.71
N VAL A 3 0.88 -0.80 4.32
CA VAL A 3 -0.08 -1.77 3.76
C VAL A 3 -1.47 -1.14 3.81
N ALA A 4 -2.44 -1.74 3.15
CA ALA A 4 -3.80 -1.23 3.10
C ALA A 4 -4.79 -2.38 3.03
N ASP A 5 -6.06 -2.10 3.34
CA ASP A 5 -7.13 -2.96 2.87
C ASP A 5 -7.22 -2.91 1.33
N LEU A 6 -8.01 -3.80 0.71
CA LEU A 6 -8.13 -3.87 -0.74
C LEU A 6 -8.46 -2.50 -1.36
N ARG A 7 -9.37 -1.75 -0.73
CA ARG A 7 -9.84 -0.47 -1.23
C ARG A 7 -8.75 0.59 -1.18
N GLY A 8 -7.93 0.59 -0.14
CA GLY A 8 -6.79 1.48 0.00
C GLY A 8 -5.64 1.09 -0.94
N VAL A 9 -5.49 -0.21 -1.26
CA VAL A 9 -4.58 -0.66 -2.32
C VAL A 9 -5.06 -0.17 -3.68
N LEU A 10 -6.33 -0.35 -4.02
CA LEU A 10 -6.89 0.10 -5.30
C LEU A 10 -6.80 1.62 -5.45
N TRP A 11 -7.05 2.36 -4.37
CA TRP A 11 -6.80 3.80 -4.32
C TRP A 11 -5.35 4.12 -4.72
N TYR A 12 -4.36 3.45 -4.11
CA TYR A 12 -2.95 3.71 -4.40
C TYR A 12 -2.57 3.31 -5.83
N VAL A 13 -3.02 2.15 -6.29
CA VAL A 13 -2.74 1.68 -7.66
C VAL A 13 -3.27 2.69 -8.68
N HIS A 14 -4.54 3.08 -8.56
CA HIS A 14 -5.20 3.96 -9.51
C HIS A 14 -4.78 5.44 -9.41
N HIS A 15 -4.39 5.91 -8.22
CA HIS A 15 -3.98 7.29 -8.03
C HIS A 15 -2.47 7.52 -8.25
N GLU A 16 -1.63 6.53 -7.96
CA GLU A 16 -0.18 6.71 -7.92
C GLU A 16 0.58 5.82 -8.90
N VAL A 17 0.08 4.62 -9.20
CA VAL A 17 0.86 3.61 -9.96
C VAL A 17 0.59 3.68 -11.45
N VAL A 18 -0.66 3.52 -11.86
CA VAL A 18 -1.06 3.38 -13.27
C VAL A 18 -1.39 4.69 -14.02
N PRO A 19 -1.44 5.90 -13.40
CA PRO A 19 -1.53 7.14 -14.18
C PRO A 19 -0.30 7.45 -15.03
N GLY A 20 0.85 6.85 -14.71
CA GLY A 20 2.12 7.07 -15.41
C GLY A 20 2.55 5.87 -16.25
N THR A 21 3.32 6.13 -17.30
CA THR A 21 3.96 5.11 -18.14
C THR A 21 5.47 5.30 -18.18
N PRO A 22 6.27 4.27 -17.81
CA PRO A 22 5.84 3.00 -17.23
C PRO A 22 5.18 3.19 -15.85
N ARG A 23 4.46 2.16 -15.36
CA ARG A 23 3.89 2.15 -13.99
C ARG A 23 4.93 2.62 -12.97
N LYS A 24 4.51 3.46 -12.02
CA LYS A 24 5.40 4.04 -11.00
C LYS A 24 6.22 2.96 -10.28
N TYR A 25 7.52 3.18 -10.16
CA TYR A 25 8.49 2.25 -9.56
C TYR A 25 8.46 0.81 -10.13
N HIS A 26 8.01 0.64 -11.38
CA HIS A 26 7.81 -0.66 -12.01
C HIS A 26 6.93 -1.62 -11.17
N ILE A 27 5.99 -1.08 -10.41
CA ILE A 27 5.04 -1.89 -9.65
C ILE A 27 4.19 -2.70 -10.63
N ASP A 28 4.23 -4.03 -10.49
CA ASP A 28 3.60 -4.98 -11.41
C ASP A 28 2.57 -5.89 -10.74
N ARG A 29 2.44 -5.85 -9.40
CA ARG A 29 1.59 -6.78 -8.66
C ARG A 29 1.05 -6.22 -7.34
N ILE A 30 -0.08 -6.78 -6.91
CA ILE A 30 -0.64 -6.62 -5.58
C ILE A 30 -0.32 -7.87 -4.77
N ARG A 31 0.34 -7.69 -3.62
CA ARG A 31 0.61 -8.78 -2.66
C ARG A 31 -0.40 -8.74 -1.53
N ARG A 32 -0.99 -9.90 -1.23
CA ARG A 32 -1.95 -10.07 -0.14
C ARG A 32 -1.27 -10.69 1.06
N PHE A 33 -1.62 -10.18 2.23
CA PHE A 33 -1.11 -10.66 3.50
C PHE A 33 -2.23 -10.93 4.48
N LEU A 34 -2.13 -12.04 5.21
CA LEU A 34 -2.87 -12.22 6.45
C LEU A 34 -2.07 -11.59 7.58
N VAL A 35 -2.62 -10.55 8.19
CA VAL A 35 -1.97 -9.83 9.30
C VAL A 35 -2.73 -10.12 10.59
N ARG A 36 -2.02 -10.65 11.58
CA ARG A 36 -2.50 -10.73 12.97
C ARG A 36 -1.79 -9.65 13.76
N MET A 37 -2.50 -8.95 14.64
CA MET A 37 -1.91 -7.90 15.47
C MET A 37 -2.40 -7.96 16.91
N LYS A 38 -1.56 -7.48 17.82
CA LYS A 38 -1.93 -7.17 19.20
C LYS A 38 -1.22 -5.88 19.61
N THR A 39 -1.99 -4.90 20.06
CA THR A 39 -1.45 -3.61 20.49
C THR A 39 -0.65 -3.76 21.77
N THR A 40 0.22 -2.79 22.04
CA THR A 40 1.02 -2.78 23.27
C THR A 40 0.16 -2.40 24.47
N ARG A 41 0.54 -2.89 25.65
CA ARG A 41 -0.19 -2.57 26.88
C ARG A 41 -0.08 -1.09 27.19
N GLU A 42 1.08 -0.51 26.96
CA GLU A 42 1.41 0.90 27.14
C GLU A 42 0.47 1.78 26.33
N PHE A 43 0.26 1.45 25.05
CA PHE A 43 -0.66 2.19 24.18
C PHE A 43 -2.11 2.01 24.60
N TRP A 44 -2.53 0.76 24.87
CA TRP A 44 -3.90 0.44 25.27
C TRP A 44 -4.30 1.15 26.56
N ASN A 45 -3.41 1.19 27.56
CA ASN A 45 -3.70 1.81 28.86
C ASN A 45 -3.98 3.31 28.77
N VAL A 46 -3.45 3.99 27.75
CA VAL A 46 -3.63 5.44 27.56
C VAL A 46 -4.76 5.74 26.58
N HIS A 47 -4.84 5.00 25.48
CA HIS A 47 -5.72 5.35 24.37
C HIS A 47 -6.97 4.48 24.26
N HIS A 48 -6.98 3.30 24.89
CA HIS A 48 -8.05 2.30 24.78
C HIS A 48 -8.41 1.98 23.32
N ARG A 49 -7.38 1.86 22.47
CA ARG A 49 -7.48 1.59 21.03
C ARG A 49 -6.47 0.53 20.61
N ASN A 50 -6.84 -0.25 19.60
CA ASN A 50 -5.97 -1.30 19.05
C ASN A 50 -4.91 -0.76 18.09
N PHE A 51 -5.19 0.32 17.37
CA PHE A 51 -4.28 0.91 16.40
C PHE A 51 -3.69 2.23 16.92
N GLY A 52 -2.39 2.39 16.68
CA GLY A 52 -1.67 3.65 16.83
C GLY A 52 -1.95 4.64 15.71
N PRO A 53 -1.35 5.85 15.78
CA PRO A 53 -1.33 6.76 14.65
C PRO A 53 -0.60 6.12 13.46
N PHE A 54 -1.12 6.32 12.25
CA PHE A 54 -0.44 5.89 11.02
C PHE A 54 0.92 6.56 10.89
N SER A 55 1.92 5.78 10.49
CA SER A 55 3.26 6.25 10.12
C SER A 55 3.58 5.82 8.69
N ALA A 56 3.79 6.78 7.80
CA ALA A 56 4.23 6.50 6.45
C ALA A 56 5.68 5.99 6.47
N PHE A 57 5.96 4.96 5.70
CA PHE A 57 7.28 4.38 5.53
C PHE A 57 7.79 4.50 4.08
N ASP A 58 8.79 5.34 3.86
CA ASP A 58 9.43 5.57 2.56
C ASP A 58 10.91 5.16 2.61
N GLY A 59 11.40 4.45 1.60
CA GLY A 59 12.79 3.98 1.56
C GLY A 59 13.20 3.11 2.77
N GLY A 60 12.23 2.46 3.42
CA GLY A 60 12.44 1.62 4.60
C GLY A 60 12.49 2.35 5.95
N ARG A 61 12.32 3.68 5.99
CA ARG A 61 12.21 4.48 7.20
C ARG A 61 10.85 5.14 7.33
N CYS A 62 10.48 5.49 8.54
CA CYS A 62 9.35 6.33 8.81
C CYS A 62 9.63 7.76 8.31
N SER A 63 8.68 8.33 7.59
CA SER A 63 8.69 9.71 7.08
C SER A 63 7.70 10.63 7.80
N THR A 64 6.79 10.06 8.61
CA THR A 64 5.88 10.83 9.45
C THR A 64 6.62 11.52 10.60
N PRO A 65 6.45 12.83 10.81
CA PRO A 65 7.05 13.53 11.96
C PRO A 65 6.66 12.89 13.29
N GLY A 66 7.64 12.69 14.19
CA GLY A 66 7.41 12.21 15.56
C GLY A 66 7.14 10.71 15.72
N CYS A 67 7.25 9.89 14.67
CA CYS A 67 7.02 8.45 14.80
C CYS A 67 8.05 7.75 15.71
N GLY A 68 9.30 8.22 15.74
CA GLY A 68 10.32 7.72 16.66
C GLY A 68 9.91 7.91 18.12
N ASP A 69 9.27 9.03 18.45
CA ASP A 69 8.77 9.31 19.81
C ASP A 69 7.63 8.37 20.18
N VAL A 70 6.70 8.13 19.24
CA VAL A 70 5.60 7.16 19.41
C VAL A 70 6.17 5.77 19.68
N TYR A 71 7.15 5.32 18.90
CA TYR A 71 7.73 3.99 19.07
C TYR A 71 8.59 3.86 20.32
N HIS A 72 9.28 4.93 20.73
CA HIS A 72 10.02 4.97 21.99
C HIS A 72 9.07 4.89 23.19
N GLN A 73 7.93 5.58 23.14
CA GLN A 73 6.99 5.66 24.26
C GLN A 73 6.11 4.41 24.37
N TYR A 74 5.63 3.89 23.25
CA TYR A 74 4.57 2.88 23.22
C TYR A 74 4.99 1.55 22.60
N GLY A 75 6.26 1.40 22.20
CA GLY A 75 6.73 0.27 21.40
C GLY A 75 6.27 0.36 19.94
N PHE A 76 6.59 -0.68 19.16
CA PHE A 76 6.34 -0.71 17.72
C PHE A 76 4.87 -0.99 17.37
N VAL A 77 3.97 -0.10 17.78
CA VAL A 77 2.53 -0.20 17.52
C VAL A 77 2.18 -0.16 16.03
N VAL A 78 1.17 -0.94 15.63
CA VAL A 78 0.61 -0.89 14.26
C VAL A 78 -0.27 0.34 14.15
N GLY A 79 0.00 1.19 13.16
CA GLY A 79 -0.78 2.40 12.92
C GLY A 79 -1.92 2.19 11.93
N CYS A 80 -2.93 3.06 11.98
CA CYS A 80 -4.07 3.04 11.07
C CYS A 80 -4.52 4.47 10.69
N GLN A 81 -4.94 4.67 9.45
CA GLN A 81 -5.51 5.93 8.95
C GLN A 81 -6.56 5.66 7.87
N ALA A 82 -7.66 6.41 7.92
CA ALA A 82 -8.63 6.44 6.84
C ALA A 82 -8.08 7.23 5.64
N VAL A 83 -8.21 6.65 4.45
CA VAL A 83 -7.83 7.26 3.17
C VAL A 83 -8.85 8.35 2.80
N SER A 84 -8.36 9.43 2.20
CA SER A 84 -9.22 10.51 1.71
C SER A 84 -10.12 10.02 0.58
N LEU A 85 -11.41 10.35 0.65
CA LEU A 85 -12.39 10.05 -0.38
C LEU A 85 -12.40 11.08 -1.52
N LYS A 86 -11.59 12.15 -1.45
CA LYS A 86 -11.59 13.22 -2.46
C LYS A 86 -10.99 12.77 -3.79
N GLU A 87 -9.97 11.91 -3.72
CA GLU A 87 -9.18 11.47 -4.88
C GLU A 87 -9.67 10.15 -5.47
N GLY A 88 -10.50 9.39 -4.75
CA GLY A 88 -11.06 8.13 -5.21
C GLY A 88 -12.06 7.54 -4.21
N ALA A 89 -13.26 7.22 -4.68
CA ALA A 89 -14.38 6.76 -3.84
C ALA A 89 -14.42 5.22 -3.69
N TYR A 90 -13.32 4.59 -3.26
CA TYR A 90 -13.32 3.15 -2.96
C TYR A 90 -13.98 2.87 -1.60
N ILE A 91 -15.30 3.03 -1.55
CA ILE A 91 -16.05 2.95 -0.29
C ILE A 91 -16.37 1.49 0.04
N ALA A 92 -16.25 1.13 1.33
CA ALA A 92 -16.65 -0.16 1.85
C ALA A 92 -18.17 -0.29 2.00
N ASP A 93 -18.66 -1.53 1.98
CA ASP A 93 -20.05 -1.88 2.27
C ASP A 93 -20.35 -1.88 3.78
N HIS A 94 -19.32 -1.80 4.61
CA HIS A 94 -19.38 -1.76 6.07
C HIS A 94 -18.55 -0.61 6.64
N ASN A 95 -18.82 -0.23 7.89
CA ASN A 95 -18.02 0.77 8.58
C ASN A 95 -16.61 0.22 8.87
N THR A 96 -15.60 0.94 8.40
CA THR A 96 -14.18 0.66 8.59
C THR A 96 -13.59 1.51 9.72
N THR A 97 -14.20 2.65 10.02
CA THR A 97 -13.75 3.57 11.07
C THR A 97 -14.93 4.17 11.83
N THR A 98 -14.68 4.54 13.09
CA THR A 98 -15.62 5.28 13.95
C THR A 98 -15.26 6.76 14.06
N ALA A 99 -14.14 7.18 13.47
CA ALA A 99 -13.67 8.57 13.47
C ALA A 99 -14.34 9.38 12.34
N CYS A 100 -15.66 9.39 12.32
CA CYS A 100 -16.49 9.92 11.23
C CYS A 100 -17.85 10.40 11.76
N ALA A 101 -18.58 11.20 10.98
CA ALA A 101 -19.98 11.47 11.25
C ALA A 101 -20.83 10.21 10.96
N PRO A 102 -21.64 9.71 11.91
CA PRO A 102 -22.44 8.50 11.70
C PRO A 102 -23.26 8.55 10.42
N GLY A 103 -23.21 7.48 9.63
CA GLY A 103 -23.91 7.37 8.35
C GLY A 103 -23.23 8.05 7.16
N SER A 104 -22.12 8.77 7.37
CA SER A 104 -21.33 9.34 6.26
C SER A 104 -20.47 8.29 5.55
N ASP A 105 -20.15 8.54 4.29
CA ASP A 105 -19.23 7.71 3.51
C ASP A 105 -17.83 7.62 4.14
N HIS A 106 -17.43 8.64 4.90
CA HIS A 106 -16.17 8.63 5.65
C HIS A 106 -16.08 7.50 6.69
N CYS A 107 -17.21 6.99 7.19
CA CYS A 107 -17.21 5.83 8.08
C CYS A 107 -16.82 4.53 7.38
N ARG A 108 -16.91 4.51 6.05
CA ARG A 108 -16.65 3.37 5.18
C ARG A 108 -15.44 3.64 4.28
N ALA A 109 -14.60 4.59 4.67
CA ALA A 109 -13.41 4.95 3.92
C ALA A 109 -12.38 3.80 3.90
N PRO A 110 -11.58 3.66 2.84
CA PRO A 110 -10.47 2.71 2.84
C PRO A 110 -9.50 2.97 3.99
N LEU A 111 -8.77 1.94 4.41
CA LEU A 111 -7.78 2.05 5.48
C LEU A 111 -6.37 1.78 4.99
N TRP A 112 -5.45 2.64 5.42
CA TRP A 112 -4.01 2.38 5.42
C TRP A 112 -3.54 1.96 6.80
N PHE A 113 -2.55 1.06 6.81
CA PHE A 113 -1.92 0.56 8.02
C PHE A 113 -0.41 0.66 7.91
N SER A 114 0.24 0.90 9.05
CA SER A 114 1.68 1.03 9.13
C SER A 114 2.28 -0.09 9.97
N LEU A 115 3.10 -0.93 9.35
CA LEU A 115 3.80 -2.06 9.98
C LEU A 115 5.27 -1.67 10.24
N PRO A 116 5.65 -1.31 11.47
CA PRO A 116 7.01 -0.89 11.79
C PRO A 116 8.00 -2.06 11.68
N GLY A 117 8.88 -1.98 10.68
CA GLY A 117 9.99 -2.92 10.52
C GLY A 117 11.19 -2.59 11.42
N PRO A 118 12.27 -3.38 11.36
CA PRO A 118 13.49 -3.09 12.09
C PRO A 118 14.04 -1.70 11.76
N CYS A 119 14.52 -0.97 12.77
CA CYS A 119 15.01 0.40 12.64
C CYS A 119 14.05 1.31 11.88
N PRO A 120 12.84 1.56 12.40
CA PRO A 120 11.86 2.36 11.67
C PRO A 120 12.36 3.78 11.40
N ASP A 121 13.25 4.35 12.20
CA ASP A 121 13.74 5.73 11.99
C ASP A 121 14.90 5.84 10.98
N HIS A 122 15.41 4.71 10.48
CA HIS A 122 16.53 4.66 9.55
C HIS A 122 16.17 3.94 8.27
N GLY A 123 16.74 4.36 7.15
CA GLY A 123 16.41 3.83 5.83
C GLY A 123 17.27 4.53 4.79
N LEU A 124 16.90 4.38 3.53
CA LEU A 124 17.65 4.98 2.43
C LEU A 124 17.74 6.49 2.56
N ARG A 125 18.92 7.03 2.24
CA ARG A 125 19.09 8.47 2.08
C ARG A 125 18.43 8.90 0.78
N PRO A 126 18.05 10.18 0.61
CA PRO A 126 17.45 10.67 -0.63
C PRO A 126 18.24 10.31 -1.89
N ALA A 127 19.57 10.43 -1.86
CA ALA A 127 20.44 10.04 -2.97
C ALA A 127 20.34 8.52 -3.28
N ASP A 128 20.35 7.67 -2.25
CA ASP A 128 20.25 6.22 -2.44
C ASP A 128 18.85 5.80 -2.91
N MET A 129 17.80 6.56 -2.56
CA MET A 129 16.43 6.32 -3.06
C MET A 129 16.34 6.65 -4.54
N GLN A 130 16.90 7.76 -5.00
CA GLN A 130 16.89 8.14 -6.41
C GLN A 130 17.63 7.11 -7.28
N ASP A 131 18.78 6.63 -6.82
CA ASP A 131 19.58 5.63 -7.54
C ASP A 131 18.93 4.23 -7.58
N GLN A 132 17.93 3.99 -6.73
CA GLN A 132 17.27 2.69 -6.57
C GLN A 132 15.78 2.69 -6.90
N ALA A 133 15.18 3.85 -7.19
CA ALA A 133 13.73 4.00 -7.42
C ALA A 133 13.23 3.10 -8.55
N ASP A 134 14.05 2.92 -9.58
CA ASP A 134 13.71 2.11 -10.78
C ASP A 134 14.32 0.71 -10.73
N ARG A 135 14.97 0.32 -9.61
CA ARG A 135 15.49 -1.04 -9.45
C ARG A 135 14.38 -1.96 -8.95
N LEU A 136 14.24 -3.11 -9.60
CA LEU A 136 13.30 -4.19 -9.23
C LEU A 136 13.43 -4.66 -7.77
N SER A 137 14.54 -4.34 -7.08
CA SER A 137 14.75 -4.68 -5.68
C SER A 137 15.55 -3.59 -4.97
N MET A 138 14.85 -2.71 -4.28
CA MET A 138 15.44 -1.67 -3.45
C MET A 138 15.97 -2.28 -2.14
N ASN A 139 17.27 -2.11 -1.84
CA ASN A 139 17.85 -2.59 -0.59
C ASN A 139 17.63 -1.57 0.52
N VAL A 140 16.41 -1.56 1.07
CA VAL A 140 15.97 -0.65 2.14
C VAL A 140 16.74 -0.79 3.47
N SER A 141 17.62 -1.79 3.59
CA SER A 141 18.46 -2.02 4.76
C SER A 141 19.79 -1.28 4.70
N LEU A 142 20.18 -0.69 3.56
CA LEU A 142 21.48 0.00 3.41
C LEU A 142 21.69 1.12 4.42
N GLY A 143 20.63 1.83 4.82
CA GLY A 143 20.70 2.89 5.82
C GLY A 143 20.63 2.41 7.28
N LYS A 144 20.56 1.10 7.53
CA LYS A 144 20.29 0.54 8.86
C LYS A 144 21.56 -0.08 9.45
N SER A 145 22.10 0.53 10.52
CA SER A 145 23.27 0.00 11.21
C SER A 145 22.96 -1.28 11.99
N ALA A 146 23.94 -2.19 12.12
CA ALA A 146 23.81 -3.38 12.95
C ALA A 146 23.51 -3.08 14.43
N GLY A 147 23.99 -1.92 14.93
CA GLY A 147 23.66 -1.44 16.27
C GLY A 147 22.17 -1.09 16.40
N CYS A 148 21.62 -0.40 15.40
CA CYS A 148 20.20 -0.10 15.39
C CYS A 148 19.35 -1.37 15.26
N LEU A 149 19.68 -2.28 14.33
CA LEU A 149 18.87 -3.48 14.05
C LEU A 149 18.72 -4.36 15.30
N ARG A 150 19.72 -4.35 16.18
CA ARG A 150 19.68 -5.03 17.48
C ARG A 150 18.80 -4.33 18.50
N ARG A 151 18.84 -3.00 18.58
CA ARG A 151 18.08 -2.22 19.57
C ARG A 151 16.62 -2.00 19.18
N ASN A 152 16.36 -1.90 17.89
CA ASN A 152 15.05 -1.60 17.32
C ASN A 152 14.65 -2.70 16.33
N PRO A 153 14.22 -3.88 16.81
CA PRO A 153 13.85 -5.01 15.95
C PRO A 153 12.55 -4.78 15.15
N GLY A 154 11.78 -3.73 15.47
CA GLY A 154 10.46 -3.50 14.90
C GLY A 154 9.37 -4.31 15.60
N GLY A 155 8.14 -4.25 15.08
CA GLY A 155 6.97 -4.90 15.68
C GLY A 155 6.70 -6.33 15.21
N ARG A 156 7.46 -6.83 14.22
CA ARG A 156 7.24 -8.16 13.66
C ARG A 156 7.71 -9.25 14.63
N CYS A 157 6.79 -10.11 15.03
CA CYS A 157 7.10 -11.27 15.85
C CYS A 157 8.01 -12.27 15.12
N ARG A 158 9.01 -12.81 15.83
CA ARG A 158 10.01 -13.76 15.27
C ARG A 158 9.55 -15.21 15.25
N GLY A 159 8.56 -15.58 16.06
CA GLY A 159 8.08 -16.95 16.21
C GLY A 159 6.72 -17.19 15.54
N PRO A 160 6.29 -18.46 15.42
CA PRO A 160 5.01 -18.84 14.82
C PRO A 160 3.78 -18.52 15.69
N GLY A 161 4.00 -18.08 16.94
CA GLY A 161 2.95 -17.74 17.89
C GLY A 161 2.19 -16.46 17.52
N PRO A 162 1.03 -16.22 18.16
CA PRO A 162 0.28 -14.98 17.96
C PRO A 162 1.08 -13.78 18.50
N PRO A 163 0.82 -12.57 17.98
CA PRO A 163 1.38 -11.35 18.54
C PRO A 163 1.08 -11.22 20.03
N THR A 164 2.10 -10.96 20.82
CA THR A 164 1.99 -10.93 22.29
C THR A 164 1.50 -9.57 22.79
N GLY A 165 1.72 -8.51 22.01
CA GLY A 165 1.58 -7.12 22.44
C GLY A 165 2.81 -6.61 23.20
N ALA A 166 3.92 -7.35 23.17
CA ALA A 166 5.20 -6.81 23.63
C ALA A 166 5.66 -5.69 22.69
N PRO A 167 6.50 -4.73 23.15
CA PRO A 167 6.98 -3.62 22.34
C PRO A 167 7.61 -4.05 21.00
N ASP A 168 8.18 -5.24 20.92
CA ASP A 168 8.85 -5.84 19.75
C ASP A 168 8.09 -7.01 19.09
N CYS A 169 6.85 -7.27 19.51
CA CYS A 169 6.00 -8.32 18.93
C CYS A 169 4.53 -7.88 18.97
N THR A 170 4.21 -6.97 18.05
CA THR A 170 2.88 -6.36 17.88
C THR A 170 2.14 -6.90 16.66
N TYR A 171 2.83 -7.49 15.69
CA TYR A 171 2.19 -8.10 14.52
C TYR A 171 2.92 -9.33 13.96
N ALA A 172 2.16 -10.17 13.27
CA ALA A 172 2.62 -11.29 12.47
C ALA A 172 2.02 -11.18 11.06
N VAL A 173 2.81 -11.54 10.06
CA VAL A 173 2.45 -11.47 8.64
C VAL A 173 2.64 -12.84 8.02
N GLU A 174 1.63 -13.28 7.28
CA GLU A 174 1.63 -14.47 6.46
C GLU A 174 1.27 -14.09 5.03
N GLU A 175 1.98 -14.64 4.05
CA GLU A 175 1.69 -14.41 2.64
C GLU A 175 0.39 -15.13 2.27
N ALA A 176 -0.52 -14.41 1.62
CA ALA A 176 -1.83 -14.91 1.25
C ALA A 176 -2.06 -14.85 -0.27
N GLY A 177 -0.97 -14.88 -1.05
CA GLY A 177 -1.00 -14.83 -2.52
C GLY A 177 -0.75 -13.44 -3.10
N GLU A 178 -0.74 -13.37 -4.42
CA GLU A 178 -0.54 -12.14 -5.20
C GLU A 178 -1.30 -12.23 -6.52
N ILE A 179 -1.53 -11.07 -7.14
CA ILE A 179 -2.07 -10.95 -8.50
C ILE A 179 -1.24 -9.91 -9.26
N SER A 180 -0.91 -10.18 -10.52
CA SER A 180 -0.26 -9.17 -11.36
C SER A 180 -1.27 -8.10 -11.80
N LEU A 181 -0.83 -6.86 -11.97
CA LEU A 181 -1.68 -5.79 -12.48
C LEU A 181 -2.13 -6.06 -13.92
N ASP A 182 -1.30 -6.73 -14.70
CA ASP A 182 -1.62 -7.17 -16.06
C ASP A 182 -2.76 -8.18 -16.07
N GLU A 183 -2.68 -9.22 -15.21
CA GLU A 183 -3.77 -10.18 -15.02
C GLU A 183 -5.05 -9.51 -14.53
N LEU A 184 -4.95 -8.60 -13.55
CA LEU A 184 -6.10 -7.89 -12.98
C LEU A 184 -6.80 -6.99 -14.03
N ALA A 185 -6.02 -6.34 -14.89
CA ALA A 185 -6.53 -5.44 -15.93
C ALA A 185 -6.90 -6.17 -17.24
N GLY A 186 -6.56 -7.46 -17.38
CA GLY A 186 -6.73 -8.20 -18.63
C GLY A 186 -5.76 -7.76 -19.74
N ILE A 187 -4.56 -7.31 -19.37
CA ILE A 187 -3.49 -6.92 -20.29
C ILE A 187 -2.59 -8.13 -20.50
N GLU A 188 -2.53 -8.67 -21.73
CA GLU A 188 -1.69 -9.85 -22.04
C GLU A 188 -0.21 -9.48 -22.25
N ASP A 189 0.04 -8.34 -22.90
CA ASP A 189 1.37 -7.81 -23.15
C ASP A 189 1.35 -6.29 -22.91
N TYR A 190 1.99 -5.87 -21.82
CA TYR A 190 2.04 -4.46 -21.41
C TYR A 190 2.71 -3.55 -22.44
N ASN A 191 3.78 -4.02 -23.08
CA ASN A 191 4.52 -3.23 -24.07
C ASN A 191 3.71 -3.09 -25.35
N LEU A 192 3.06 -4.17 -25.80
CA LEU A 192 2.13 -4.13 -26.93
C LEU A 192 0.94 -3.22 -26.61
N PHE A 193 0.34 -3.38 -25.43
CA PHE A 193 -0.79 -2.57 -24.96
C PHE A 193 -0.44 -1.09 -25.03
N TRP A 194 0.69 -0.65 -24.48
CA TRP A 194 1.02 0.78 -24.48
C TRP A 194 1.53 1.32 -25.82
N ASN A 195 2.43 0.59 -26.49
CA ASN A 195 3.19 1.16 -27.62
C ASN A 195 2.54 0.92 -28.98
N GLU A 196 1.82 -0.19 -29.17
CA GLU A 196 1.46 -0.66 -30.51
C GLU A 196 -0.04 -0.89 -30.73
N SER A 197 -0.77 -1.31 -29.69
CA SER A 197 -2.16 -1.78 -29.80
C SER A 197 -3.10 -0.79 -30.51
N ARG A 198 -2.95 0.51 -30.23
CA ARG A 198 -3.73 1.58 -30.87
C ARG A 198 -3.37 1.75 -32.34
N TYR A 199 -2.08 1.67 -32.67
CA TYR A 199 -1.62 1.77 -34.06
C TYR A 199 -2.13 0.57 -34.87
N ILE A 200 -2.00 -0.64 -34.32
CA ILE A 200 -2.55 -1.87 -34.89
C ILE A 200 -4.05 -1.72 -35.11
N CYS A 201 -4.80 -1.27 -34.09
CA CYS A 201 -6.23 -1.03 -34.23
C CYS A 201 -6.56 -0.07 -35.38
N ARG A 202 -5.88 1.08 -35.46
CA ARG A 202 -6.15 2.09 -36.50
C ARG A 202 -5.87 1.56 -37.90
N ARG A 203 -4.78 0.83 -38.07
CA ARG A 203 -4.43 0.16 -39.32
C ARG A 203 -5.51 -0.83 -39.73
N ASP A 204 -5.97 -1.66 -38.78
CA ASP A 204 -6.95 -2.71 -39.05
C ASP A 204 -8.35 -2.13 -39.32
N VAL A 205 -8.73 -1.02 -38.68
CA VAL A 205 -9.94 -0.26 -39.01
C VAL A 205 -9.87 0.30 -40.43
N ALA A 206 -8.73 0.91 -40.80
CA ALA A 206 -8.54 1.45 -42.15
C ALA A 206 -8.55 0.37 -43.24
N ALA A 207 -8.08 -0.84 -42.90
CA ALA A 207 -8.11 -2.00 -43.79
C ALA A 207 -9.46 -2.74 -43.82
N GLY A 208 -10.44 -2.33 -43.02
CA GLY A 208 -11.74 -3.02 -42.90
C GLY A 208 -11.69 -4.37 -42.19
N ILE A 209 -10.59 -4.67 -41.49
CA ILE A 209 -10.38 -5.91 -40.73
C ILE A 209 -11.15 -5.89 -39.40
N ARG A 210 -11.25 -4.71 -38.77
CA ARG A 210 -12.05 -4.53 -37.53
C ARG A 210 -12.95 -3.29 -37.62
N GLN A 211 -13.99 -3.26 -36.80
CA GLN A 211 -14.80 -2.05 -36.58
C GLN A 211 -14.18 -1.17 -35.49
N GLY A 212 -14.27 0.15 -35.66
CA GLY A 212 -13.85 1.14 -34.67
C GLY A 212 -14.92 1.40 -33.60
N PRO A 213 -14.66 2.30 -32.63
CA PRO A 213 -13.49 3.17 -32.52
C PRO A 213 -12.26 2.47 -31.93
N CYS A 214 -11.06 3.01 -32.22
CA CYS A 214 -9.85 2.67 -31.49
C CYS A 214 -9.76 3.56 -30.26
N VAL A 215 -9.81 2.96 -29.07
CA VAL A 215 -9.70 3.67 -27.79
C VAL A 215 -8.23 3.95 -27.51
N ASP A 216 -7.95 5.06 -26.84
CA ASP A 216 -6.62 5.35 -26.34
C ASP A 216 -6.29 4.39 -25.18
N ASN A 217 -5.02 4.02 -25.07
CA ASN A 217 -4.58 3.11 -24.01
C ASN A 217 -4.52 3.89 -22.71
N ASP A 218 -5.54 3.71 -21.87
CA ASP A 218 -5.57 4.21 -20.50
C ASP A 218 -5.78 3.01 -19.58
N GLU A 219 -4.81 2.70 -18.71
CA GLU A 219 -4.97 1.63 -17.71
C GLU A 219 -6.05 1.99 -16.67
N TYR A 220 -6.21 3.28 -16.40
CA TYR A 220 -7.21 3.79 -15.46
C TYR A 220 -7.68 5.18 -15.87
N ASN A 221 -9.00 5.38 -15.83
CA ASN A 221 -9.63 6.68 -16.05
C ASN A 221 -10.50 7.05 -14.85
N TRP A 222 -10.00 7.98 -14.04
CA TRP A 222 -10.66 8.41 -12.80
C TRP A 222 -12.02 9.09 -13.02
N HIS A 223 -12.28 9.64 -14.20
CA HIS A 223 -13.59 10.22 -14.52
C HIS A 223 -14.67 9.15 -14.75
N LEU A 224 -14.26 7.94 -15.12
CA LEU A 224 -15.16 6.82 -15.40
C LEU A 224 -15.30 5.88 -14.19
N ASP A 225 -14.35 5.91 -13.27
CA ASP A 225 -14.40 5.07 -12.07
C ASP A 225 -15.42 5.59 -11.06
N ARG A 226 -16.38 4.72 -10.72
CA ARG A 226 -17.39 4.97 -9.71
C ARG A 226 -17.01 4.38 -8.35
N GLY A 227 -15.83 3.77 -8.23
CA GLY A 227 -15.37 3.05 -7.05
C GLY A 227 -16.18 1.78 -6.76
N ILE A 228 -16.91 1.26 -7.77
CA ILE A 228 -17.77 0.08 -7.67
C ILE A 228 -16.94 -1.18 -7.99
N GLY A 229 -17.28 -2.30 -7.37
CA GLY A 229 -16.59 -3.58 -7.62
C GLY A 229 -15.24 -3.65 -6.93
N ASN A 230 -15.06 -2.94 -5.82
CA ASN A 230 -13.87 -2.95 -4.98
C ASN A 230 -13.94 -4.02 -3.86
N SER A 231 -14.73 -5.08 -4.09
CA SER A 231 -15.06 -6.15 -3.15
C SER A 231 -14.91 -7.53 -3.79
N PHE A 232 -13.89 -7.69 -4.62
CA PHE A 232 -13.44 -8.99 -5.12
C PHE A 232 -12.34 -9.47 -4.18
N TRP A 233 -12.51 -10.63 -3.54
CA TRP A 233 -11.52 -11.53 -2.94
C TRP A 233 -12.21 -12.46 -1.94
#